data_AF-A0A388TBR6-F1
#
_entry.id   AF-A0A388TBR6-F1
#
_cell.length_a   1.000
_cell.length_b   1.000
_cell.length_c   1.000
_cell.angle_alpha   90.00
_cell.angle_beta   90.00
_cell.angle_gamma   90.00
#
_symmetry.space_group_name_H-M   'P 1'
#
loop_
_entity.id
_entity.type
_entity.pdbx_description
1 polymer ?
#
loop_
_entity_poly.entity_id
_entity_poly.type
_entity_poly.pdbx_seq_one_letter_code
_entity_poly.pdbx_strand_id
1 'polypeptide(L)'
;MTGCNGRLVVKNADVNDIIPLFKEFVALYGYNLTYANDKTGAYRVEMGQVYIPAQTETVRQRASIATENIYTQPQLNSYEESRWKTVSAIDRYVLVAVMARITAKNGDVIIQLDSTESVGPTSSQVNLLRKYFRDLGYQAEFE
;
A
#
# COMPACT_ATOMS: atom_id res chain seq x y z
N MET A 1 9.61 -1.79 6.36
CA MET A 1 8.72 -1.54 5.20
C MET A 1 7.49 -2.42 5.39
N THR A 2 6.42 -1.88 5.96
CA THR A 2 5.15 -2.60 6.20
C THR A 2 4.20 -2.32 5.03
N GLY A 3 4.41 -3.02 3.92
CA GLY A 3 3.41 -3.17 2.86
C GLY A 3 2.66 -4.48 3.09
N CYS A 4 1.34 -4.48 2.90
CA CYS A 4 0.58 -5.74 2.89
C CYS A 4 0.78 -6.38 1.51
N ASN A 5 1.40 -7.56 1.50
CA ASN A 5 1.66 -8.32 0.28
C ASN A 5 0.77 -9.56 0.30
N GLY A 6 -0.01 -9.75 -0.75
CA GLY A 6 -0.80 -10.96 -0.97
C GLY A 6 -0.22 -11.75 -2.14
N ARG A 7 -0.03 -13.06 -1.97
CA ARG A 7 0.41 -13.93 -3.07
C ARG A 7 -0.58 -15.07 -3.26
N LEU A 8 -1.10 -15.18 -4.48
CA LEU A 8 -2.01 -16.24 -4.90
C LEU A 8 -1.32 -17.08 -5.96
N VAL A 9 -1.37 -18.39 -5.80
CA VAL A 9 -0.88 -19.37 -6.78
C VAL A 9 -2.07 -20.06 -7.40
N VAL A 10 -2.20 -19.99 -8.72
CA VAL A 10 -3.18 -20.71 -9.52
C VAL A 10 -2.47 -21.89 -10.19
N LYS A 11 -2.83 -23.11 -9.78
CA LYS A 11 -2.16 -24.33 -10.23
C LYS A 11 -2.55 -24.72 -11.65
N ASN A 12 -1.58 -25.30 -12.37
CA ASN A 12 -1.79 -25.88 -13.71
C ASN A 12 -2.52 -24.91 -14.66
N ALA A 13 -2.05 -23.66 -14.74
CA ALA A 13 -2.70 -22.60 -15.50
C ALA A 13 -1.70 -21.90 -16.44
N ASP A 14 -2.21 -21.35 -17.54
CA ASP A 14 -1.44 -20.51 -18.45
C ASP A 14 -1.64 -19.03 -18.12
N VAL A 15 -0.56 -18.25 -18.17
CA VAL A 15 -0.61 -16.79 -17.94
C VAL A 15 -1.54 -16.11 -18.93
N ASN A 16 -1.61 -16.60 -20.17
CA ASN A 16 -2.48 -16.04 -21.21
C ASN A 16 -3.96 -16.24 -20.91
N ASP A 17 -4.32 -17.25 -20.10
CA ASP A 17 -5.70 -17.48 -19.65
C ASP A 17 -5.98 -16.67 -18.37
N ILE A 18 -5.00 -16.57 -17.47
CA ILE A 18 -5.18 -15.90 -16.18
C ILE A 18 -5.23 -14.36 -16.31
N ILE A 19 -4.49 -13.78 -17.26
CA ILE A 19 -4.50 -12.31 -17.47
C ILE A 19 -5.91 -11.78 -17.81
N PRO A 20 -6.62 -12.33 -18.81
CA PRO A 20 -8.00 -11.95 -19.09
C PRO A 20 -8.93 -12.12 -17.89
N LEU A 21 -8.84 -13.26 -17.19
CA LEU A 21 -9.67 -13.55 -16.02
C LEU A 21 -9.40 -12.59 -14.87
N PHE A 22 -8.15 -12.18 -14.66
CA PHE A 22 -7.80 -11.16 -13.68
C PHE A 22 -8.41 -9.80 -14.03
N LYS A 23 -8.36 -9.40 -15.30
CA LYS A 23 -9.00 -8.15 -15.75
C LYS A 23 -10.52 -8.20 -15.59
N GLU A 24 -11.13 -9.34 -15.86
CA GLU A 24 -12.55 -9.57 -15.63
C GLU A 24 -12.90 -9.46 -14.14
N PHE A 25 -12.10 -10.05 -13.26
CA PHE A 25 -12.24 -9.86 -11.81
C PHE A 25 -12.19 -8.37 -11.44
N VAL A 26 -11.21 -7.63 -11.94
CA VAL A 26 -11.08 -6.17 -11.67
C VAL A 26 -12.35 -5.43 -12.09
N ALA A 27 -12.87 -5.73 -13.29
CA ALA A 27 -14.08 -5.10 -13.79
C ALA A 27 -15.35 -5.51 -13.00
N LEU A 28 -15.51 -6.80 -12.69
CA LEU A 28 -16.68 -7.36 -12.01
C LEU A 28 -16.87 -6.78 -10.61
N TYR A 29 -15.78 -6.54 -9.90
CA TYR A 29 -15.79 -5.97 -8.55
C TYR A 29 -15.69 -4.43 -8.54
N GLY A 30 -15.77 -3.78 -9.70
CA GLY A 30 -15.78 -2.31 -9.83
C GLY A 30 -14.46 -1.65 -9.44
N TYR A 31 -13.34 -2.36 -9.54
CA TYR A 31 -12.01 -1.80 -9.30
C TYR A 31 -11.51 -1.07 -10.55
N ASN A 32 -10.68 -0.05 -10.36
CA ASN A 32 -10.14 0.73 -11.48
C ASN A 32 -8.73 0.25 -11.85
N LEU A 33 -8.58 -0.19 -13.09
CA LEU A 33 -7.27 -0.50 -13.67
C LEU A 33 -6.61 0.78 -14.18
N THR A 34 -5.61 1.31 -13.46
CA THR A 34 -4.93 2.57 -13.81
C THR A 34 -3.63 2.40 -14.57
N TYR A 35 -3.08 1.19 -14.57
CA TYR A 35 -1.95 0.80 -15.40
C TYR A 35 -2.11 -0.66 -15.82
N ALA A 36 -1.80 -0.96 -17.08
CA ALA A 36 -1.82 -2.31 -17.60
C ALA A 36 -0.65 -2.54 -18.57
N ASN A 37 0.10 -3.61 -18.36
CA ASN A 37 1.13 -4.06 -19.26
C ASN A 37 1.09 -5.58 -19.38
N ASP A 38 0.38 -6.04 -20.40
CA ASP A 38 0.14 -7.46 -20.68
C ASP A 38 1.44 -8.20 -21.00
N LYS A 39 2.44 -7.51 -21.58
CA LYS A 39 3.73 -8.12 -21.93
C LYS A 39 4.54 -8.49 -20.70
N THR A 40 4.45 -7.69 -19.64
CA THR A 40 5.18 -7.94 -18.39
C THR A 40 4.32 -8.53 -17.29
N GLY A 41 3.00 -8.66 -17.53
CA GLY A 41 2.03 -9.09 -16.53
C GLY A 41 1.87 -8.11 -15.37
N ALA A 42 2.20 -6.82 -15.57
CA ALA A 42 2.18 -5.81 -14.51
C ALA A 42 0.95 -4.92 -14.62
N TYR A 43 0.23 -4.76 -13.51
CA TYR A 43 -1.03 -4.01 -13.44
C TYR A 43 -1.07 -3.15 -12.19
N ARG A 44 -1.67 -1.96 -12.28
CA ARG A 44 -2.01 -1.15 -11.11
C ARG A 44 -3.52 -1.09 -10.98
N VAL A 45 -4.02 -1.53 -9.83
CA VAL A 45 -5.46 -1.63 -9.55
C VAL A 45 -5.79 -0.78 -8.33
N GLU A 46 -6.72 0.14 -8.48
CA GLU A 46 -7.30 0.90 -7.37
C GLU A 46 -8.51 0.16 -6.83
N MET A 47 -8.43 -0.24 -5.57
CA MET A 47 -9.42 -1.10 -4.91
C MET A 47 -10.32 -0.32 -3.93
N GLY A 48 -10.33 1.01 -4.03
CA GLY A 48 -11.18 1.91 -3.24
C GLY A 48 -10.40 2.85 -2.34
N GLN A 49 -11.07 3.36 -1.31
CA GLN A 49 -10.48 4.28 -0.33
C GLN A 49 -10.66 3.73 1.08
N VAL A 50 -9.69 3.98 1.94
CA VAL A 50 -9.74 3.64 3.37
C VAL A 50 -9.67 4.94 4.17
N TYR A 51 -10.52 5.02 5.19
CA TYR A 51 -10.48 6.11 6.16
C TYR A 51 -9.34 5.89 7.14
N ILE A 52 -8.42 6.85 7.20
CA ILE A 52 -7.36 6.88 8.21
C ILE A 52 -7.73 7.94 9.25
N PRO A 53 -8.05 7.54 10.49
CA PRO A 53 -8.36 8.49 11.54
C PRO A 53 -7.12 9.31 11.91
N ALA A 54 -7.37 10.56 12.28
CA ALA A 54 -6.38 11.47 12.85
C ALA A 54 -5.61 10.79 13.98
N GLN A 55 -4.28 10.70 13.83
CA GLN A 55 -3.39 10.29 14.92
C GLN A 55 -2.72 11.53 15.48
N THR A 56 -2.65 11.56 16.80
CA THR A 56 -2.03 12.64 17.55
C THR A 56 -0.72 12.12 18.13
N GLU A 57 0.40 12.65 17.66
CA GLU A 57 1.73 12.31 18.19
C GLU A 57 2.29 13.48 18.97
N THR A 58 2.75 13.22 20.19
CA THR A 58 3.46 14.21 20.99
C THR A 58 4.94 14.10 20.69
N VAL A 59 5.49 15.06 19.93
CA VAL A 59 6.90 15.08 19.57
C VAL A 59 7.63 16.07 20.46
N ARG A 60 8.77 15.65 21.02
CA ARG A 60 9.68 16.56 21.73
C ARG A 60 10.47 17.36 20.70
N GLN A 61 10.17 18.65 20.56
CA GLN A 61 10.94 19.54 19.71
C GLN A 61 11.97 20.29 20.55
N ARG A 62 13.22 20.29 20.09
CA ARG A 62 14.32 21.09 20.66
C ARG A 62 14.32 22.41 19.90
N ALA A 63 13.98 23.50 20.59
CA ALA A 63 14.11 24.85 20.04
C ALA A 63 15.41 25.45 20.57
N SER A 64 16.31 25.82 19.67
CA SER A 64 17.50 26.61 20.02
C SER A 64 17.12 28.08 19.93
N ILE A 65 16.97 28.77 21.05
CA ILE A 65 16.75 30.22 21.07
C ILE A 65 18.13 30.88 21.04
N ALA A 66 18.50 31.43 19.89
CA ALA A 66 19.62 32.37 19.80
C ALA A 66 19.07 33.79 20.03
N THR A 67 19.22 34.32 21.23
CA THR A 67 18.99 35.75 21.48
C THR A 67 20.20 36.54 20.97
N GLU A 68 20.06 37.22 19.83
CA GLU A 68 21.02 38.26 19.43
C GLU A 68 20.88 39.44 20.39
N ASN A 69 21.85 39.60 21.30
CA ASN A 69 22.01 40.81 22.08
C ASN A 69 22.62 41.89 21.18
N ILE A 70 21.84 42.91 20.80
CA ILE A 70 22.29 43.96 19.87
C ILE A 70 23.26 44.95 20.54
N TYR A 71 23.46 44.90 21.86
CA TYR A 71 24.47 45.72 22.52
C TYR A 71 25.20 44.92 23.61
N THR A 72 26.54 45.00 23.57
CA THR A 72 27.55 44.42 24.50
C THR A 72 27.77 42.90 24.45
N GLN A 73 29.04 42.48 24.25
CA GLN A 73 29.51 41.10 24.40
C GLN A 73 29.28 40.61 25.84
N PRO A 74 28.54 39.51 26.04
CA PRO A 74 29.09 38.38 26.78
C PRO A 74 28.75 37.02 26.17
N GLN A 75 29.37 35.95 26.70
CA GLN A 75 29.29 34.56 26.22
C GLN A 75 27.85 34.10 25.90
N LEU A 76 27.69 33.40 24.76
CA LEU A 76 26.45 32.73 24.37
C LEU A 76 26.02 31.75 25.47
N ASN A 77 25.08 32.13 26.32
CA ASN A 77 24.31 31.18 27.10
C ASN A 77 23.21 30.62 26.18
N SER A 78 23.50 29.51 25.49
CA SER A 78 22.46 28.77 24.79
C SER A 78 21.59 28.05 25.83
N TYR A 79 20.39 28.56 26.07
CA TYR A 79 19.39 27.83 26.85
C TYR A 79 18.69 26.82 25.94
N GLU A 80 18.71 25.56 26.33
CA GLU A 80 18.01 24.50 25.62
C GLU A 80 16.63 24.29 26.24
N GLU A 81 15.60 24.83 25.59
CA GLU A 81 14.22 24.57 26.00
C GLU A 81 13.65 23.41 25.17
N SER A 82 13.33 22.31 25.84
CA SER A 82 12.59 21.20 25.22
C SER A 82 11.10 21.44 25.44
N ARG A 83 10.34 21.66 24.36
CA ARG A 83 8.88 21.74 24.44
C ARG A 83 8.24 20.52 23.81
N TRP A 84 7.20 20.01 24.46
CA TRP A 84 6.34 18.99 23.90
C TRP A 84 5.36 19.67 22.95
N LYS A 85 5.38 19.29 21.67
CA LYS A 85 4.42 19.74 20.68
C LYS A 85 3.56 18.57 20.24
N THR A 86 2.27 18.70 20.49
CA THR A 86 1.27 17.78 19.95
C THR A 86 1.07 18.11 18.47
N VAL A 87 1.36 17.16 17.58
CA VAL A 87 1.07 17.25 16.15
C VAL A 87 -0.07 16.30 15.85
N SER A 88 -1.20 16.85 15.43
CA SER A 88 -2.36 16.07 14.98
C SER A 88 -2.35 15.97 13.46
N ALA A 89 -2.30 14.75 12.92
CA ALA A 89 -2.64 14.52 11.51
C ALA A 89 -4.16 14.70 11.32
N ILE A 90 -4.58 15.31 10.20
CA ILE A 90 -6.00 15.46 9.88
C ILE A 90 -6.53 14.13 9.35
N ASP A 91 -7.80 13.83 9.63
CA ASP A 91 -8.53 12.73 9.00
C ASP A 91 -8.40 12.77 7.48
N ARG A 92 -8.09 11.63 6.88
CA ARG A 92 -7.96 11.55 5.42
C ARG A 92 -8.44 10.21 4.89
N TYR A 93 -9.02 10.27 3.70
CA TYR A 93 -9.24 9.08 2.89
C TYR A 93 -7.99 8.86 2.04
N VAL A 94 -7.44 7.66 2.10
CA VAL A 94 -6.29 7.26 1.27
C VAL A 94 -6.76 6.23 0.26
N LEU A 95 -6.36 6.43 -0.99
CA LEU A 95 -6.70 5.53 -2.09
C LEU A 95 -5.84 4.27 -1.99
N VAL A 96 -6.49 3.11 -1.88
CA VAL A 96 -5.80 1.83 -1.86
C VAL A 96 -5.52 1.40 -3.29
N ALA A 97 -4.28 1.58 -3.72
CA ALA A 97 -3.79 1.05 -4.98
C ALA A 97 -2.82 -0.11 -4.73
N VAL A 98 -2.97 -1.18 -5.51
CA VAL A 98 -2.07 -2.32 -5.50
C VAL A 98 -1.40 -2.50 -6.84
N MET A 99 -0.14 -2.90 -6.80
CA MET A 99 0.58 -3.40 -7.96
C MET A 99 0.36 -4.91 -8.03
N ALA A 100 -0.39 -5.36 -9.03
CA ALA A 100 -0.54 -6.77 -9.34
C ALA A 100 0.51 -7.20 -10.36
N ARG A 101 1.20 -8.31 -10.08
CA ARG A 101 2.15 -8.94 -10.99
C ARG A 101 1.73 -10.38 -11.22
N ILE A 102 1.50 -10.72 -12.48
CA ILE A 102 1.05 -12.05 -12.92
C ILE A 102 2.20 -12.71 -13.68
N THR A 103 2.72 -13.82 -13.16
CA THR A 103 3.89 -14.51 -13.74
C THR A 103 3.70 -16.02 -13.77
N ALA A 104 4.28 -16.68 -14.78
CA ALA A 104 4.35 -18.14 -14.83
C ALA A 104 5.50 -18.65 -13.95
N LYS A 105 5.28 -19.75 -13.23
CA LYS A 105 6.33 -20.48 -12.51
C LYS A 105 5.99 -21.97 -12.47
N ASN A 106 6.83 -22.80 -13.09
CA ASN A 106 6.73 -24.26 -13.04
C ASN A 106 5.35 -24.84 -13.46
N GLY A 107 4.68 -24.23 -14.44
CA GLY A 107 3.33 -24.64 -14.88
C GLY A 107 2.18 -24.08 -14.04
N ASP A 108 2.49 -23.31 -13.01
CA ASP A 108 1.53 -22.53 -12.22
C ASP A 108 1.60 -21.05 -12.61
N VAL A 109 0.55 -20.29 -12.28
CA VAL A 109 0.54 -18.83 -12.38
C VAL A 109 0.53 -18.22 -10.99
N ILE A 110 1.41 -17.26 -10.76
CA ILE A 110 1.49 -16.49 -9.52
C ILE A 110 0.89 -15.12 -9.78
N ILE A 111 -0.06 -14.73 -8.94
CA ILE A 111 -0.60 -13.38 -8.84
C ILE A 111 -0.11 -12.78 -7.53
N GLN A 112 0.87 -11.89 -7.63
CA GLN A 112 1.40 -11.15 -6.51
C GLN A 112 0.75 -9.77 -6.44
N LEU A 113 0.26 -9.38 -5.28
CA LEU A 113 -0.36 -8.09 -5.00
C LEU A 113 0.50 -7.36 -3.97
N ASP A 114 1.19 -6.31 -4.39
CA ASP A 114 2.03 -5.49 -3.52
C ASP A 114 1.38 -4.12 -3.34
N SER A 115 1.31 -3.63 -2.09
CA SER A 115 0.97 -2.23 -1.80
C SER A 115 2.21 -1.46 -1.37
N THR A 116 2.41 -0.29 -1.96
CA THR A 116 3.44 0.68 -1.53
C THR A 116 3.01 1.48 -0.30
N GLU A 117 1.73 1.42 0.04
CA GLU A 117 1.15 2.14 1.17
C GLU A 117 1.05 1.23 2.41
N SER A 118 1.05 1.84 3.60
CA SER A 118 0.81 1.12 4.86
C SER A 118 -0.59 0.48 4.92
N VAL A 119 -1.46 0.86 3.98
CA VAL A 119 -2.77 0.27 3.75
C VAL A 119 -2.68 -0.50 2.41
N GLY A 120 -2.74 -1.83 2.47
CA GLY A 120 -2.74 -2.67 1.27
C GLY A 120 -4.07 -3.37 1.06
N PRO A 121 -4.12 -4.36 0.16
CA PRO A 121 -5.36 -5.08 -0.09
C PRO A 121 -5.79 -5.79 1.19
N THR A 122 -7.06 -5.62 1.55
CA THR A 122 -7.61 -6.31 2.71
C THR A 122 -7.58 -7.82 2.49
N SER A 123 -7.49 -8.59 3.57
CA SER A 123 -7.62 -10.05 3.49
C SER A 123 -8.90 -10.48 2.76
N SER A 124 -9.98 -9.69 2.87
CA SER A 124 -11.23 -9.89 2.13
C SER A 124 -11.06 -9.80 0.62
N GLN A 125 -10.32 -8.80 0.10
CA GLN A 125 -10.10 -8.63 -1.35
C GLN A 125 -9.25 -9.76 -1.93
N VAL A 126 -8.21 -10.17 -1.20
CA VAL A 126 -7.34 -11.29 -1.58
C VAL A 126 -8.11 -12.62 -1.54
N ASN A 127 -9.00 -12.80 -0.55
CA ASN A 127 -9.92 -13.93 -0.48
C ASN A 127 -10.96 -13.95 -1.61
N LEU A 128 -11.49 -12.80 -2.01
CA LEU A 128 -12.41 -12.68 -3.14
C LEU A 128 -11.74 -13.11 -4.44
N LEU A 129 -10.49 -12.68 -4.67
CA LEU A 129 -9.71 -13.11 -5.83
C LEU A 129 -9.51 -14.63 -5.85
N ARG A 130 -9.12 -15.22 -4.71
CA ARG A 130 -9.00 -16.68 -4.59
C ARG A 130 -10.33 -17.38 -4.89
N LYS A 131 -11.42 -16.89 -4.30
CA LYS A 131 -12.76 -17.47 -4.51
C LYS A 131 -13.15 -17.41 -5.98
N TYR A 132 -12.93 -16.28 -6.64
CA TYR A 132 -13.21 -16.10 -8.06
C TYR A 132 -12.53 -17.17 -8.93
N PHE A 133 -11.22 -17.41 -8.76
CA PHE A 133 -10.53 -18.46 -9.51
C PHE A 133 -11.02 -19.88 -9.17
N ARG A 134 -11.38 -20.14 -7.91
CA ARG A 134 -11.95 -21.44 -7.52
C ARG A 134 -13.34 -21.67 -8.11
N ASP A 135 -14.16 -20.64 -8.18
CA ASP A 135 -15.50 -20.70 -8.78
C ASP A 135 -15.41 -20.97 -10.30
N LEU A 136 -14.32 -20.55 -10.95
CA LEU A 136 -13.99 -20.87 -12.34
C LEU A 136 -13.36 -22.27 -12.53
N GLY A 137 -13.19 -23.04 -11.46
CA GLY A 137 -12.66 -24.41 -11.51
C GLY A 137 -11.14 -24.53 -11.34
N TYR A 138 -10.42 -23.42 -11.10
CA TYR A 138 -8.98 -23.47 -10.85
C TYR A 138 -8.67 -23.86 -9.40
N GLN A 139 -7.52 -24.53 -9.22
CA GLN A 139 -6.93 -24.74 -7.90
C GLN A 139 -6.13 -23.48 -7.53
N ALA A 140 -6.68 -22.64 -6.64
CA ALA A 140 -6.06 -21.39 -6.22
C ALA A 140 -5.77 -21.37 -4.72
N GLU A 141 -4.51 -21.14 -4.34
CA GLU A 141 -3.99 -21.23 -2.97
C GLU A 141 -3.14 -20.02 -2.61
N PHE A 142 -3.13 -19.64 -1.32
CA PHE A 142 -2.23 -18.60 -0.84
C PHE A 142 -0.85 -19.18 -0.55
N GLU A 143 0.18 -18.38 -0.82
CA GLU A 143 1.57 -18.68 -0.47
C GLU A 143 2.05 -17.79 0.68
#